data_AF-A0A955FGU4-F1
#
_entry.id   AF-A0A955FGU4-F1
#
_cell.length_a   1.000
_cell.length_b   1.000
_cell.length_c   1.000
_cell.angle_alpha   90.00
_cell.angle_beta   90.00
_cell.angle_gamma   90.00
#
_symmetry.space_group_name_H-M   'P 1'
#
loop_
_entity.id
_entity.type
_entity.pdbx_description
1 polymer ?
#
loop_
_entity_poly.entity_id
_entity_poly.type
_entity_poly.pdbx_seq_one_letter_code
_entity_poly.pdbx_strand_id
1 'polypeptide(L)'
;MPIGKLINGVPVYVQDRLNNFDYLVDFAIAHTVDYVLFAGDMYYNSKPPNAIRKMVYERINRLTKSGIKVVMIPGNHDMTKREGGSHALVEFKSLAPNGVYLVDTPSILGFPDLSIACIPWLYGNQDTPTLKADICLAHCSTTGAKYESGTDVGEQLDLGGNDFVIPLEYFDYYYTALG
;
A
#
# COMPACT_ATOMS: atom_id res chain seq x y z
N MET A 1 14.74 -8.09 23.83
CA MET A 1 14.40 -6.65 23.75
C MET A 1 13.54 -6.31 24.97
N PRO A 2 13.83 -5.27 25.77
CA PRO A 2 13.02 -4.99 26.96
C PRO A 2 11.63 -4.49 26.55
N ILE A 3 10.61 -5.09 27.14
CA ILE A 3 9.20 -4.80 26.88
C ILE A 3 8.89 -3.39 27.45
N GLY A 4 8.42 -2.46 26.63
CA GLY A 4 7.92 -1.15 27.08
C GLY A 4 8.85 0.07 26.91
N LYS A 5 9.99 -0.05 26.21
CA LYS A 5 10.81 1.14 25.92
C LYS A 5 10.06 2.07 24.96
N LEU A 6 9.98 3.36 25.31
CA LEU A 6 9.44 4.44 24.49
C LEU A 6 10.56 5.37 24.04
N ILE A 7 10.50 5.85 22.81
CA ILE A 7 11.31 6.95 22.28
C ILE A 7 10.33 8.04 21.88
N ASN A 8 10.47 9.26 22.43
CA ASN A 8 9.54 10.37 22.20
C ASN A 8 8.05 10.03 22.45
N GLY A 9 7.76 9.15 23.41
CA GLY A 9 6.40 8.70 23.72
C GLY A 9 5.84 7.63 22.77
N VAL A 10 6.66 7.10 21.85
CA VAL A 10 6.29 6.09 20.85
C VAL A 10 7.06 4.79 21.13
N PRO A 11 6.45 3.59 21.05
CA PRO A 11 7.17 2.33 21.20
C PRO A 11 8.33 2.20 20.22
N VAL A 12 9.47 1.63 20.65
CA VAL A 12 10.68 1.54 19.80
C VAL A 12 10.41 0.93 18.42
N TYR A 13 9.66 -0.17 18.36
CA TYR A 13 9.34 -0.82 17.08
C TYR A 13 8.53 0.07 16.12
N VAL A 14 7.72 0.98 16.66
CA VAL A 14 6.98 1.97 15.86
C VAL A 14 7.93 3.07 15.41
N GLN A 15 8.84 3.50 16.30
CA GLN A 15 9.87 4.49 15.96
C GLN A 15 10.78 3.98 14.83
N ASP A 16 11.19 2.72 14.85
CA ASP A 16 12.02 2.13 13.80
C ASP A 16 11.31 2.15 12.43
N ARG A 17 10.00 1.84 12.39
CA ARG A 17 9.19 1.93 11.17
C ARG A 17 9.08 3.37 10.67
N LEU A 18 8.90 4.34 11.58
CA LEU A 18 8.85 5.76 11.23
C LEU A 18 10.20 6.25 10.69
N ASN A 19 11.32 5.79 11.25
CA ASN A 19 12.65 6.12 10.76
C ASN A 19 12.90 5.56 9.36
N ASN A 20 12.45 4.32 9.09
CA ASN A 20 12.52 3.74 7.74
C ASN A 20 11.66 4.53 6.75
N PHE A 21 10.50 5.00 7.20
CA PHE A 21 9.65 5.83 6.37
C PHE A 21 10.28 7.22 6.10
N ASP A 22 10.92 7.81 7.10
CA ASP A 22 11.71 9.04 6.91
C ASP A 22 12.83 8.83 5.89
N TYR A 23 13.56 7.72 5.97
CA TYR A 23 14.58 7.37 4.99
C TYR A 23 14.01 7.27 3.57
N LEU A 24 12.87 6.60 3.38
CA LEU A 24 12.19 6.52 2.07
C LEU A 24 11.84 7.91 1.55
N VAL A 25 11.25 8.75 2.40
CA VAL A 25 10.84 10.11 2.01
C VAL A 25 12.04 10.96 1.63
N ASP A 26 13.08 10.94 2.45
CA ASP A 26 14.30 11.71 2.21
C ASP A 26 15.02 11.20 0.94
N PHE A 27 15.07 9.89 0.74
CA PHE A 27 15.61 9.28 -0.48
C PHE A 27 14.86 9.73 -1.72
N ALA A 28 13.52 9.65 -1.71
CA ALA A 28 12.67 10.04 -2.83
C ALA A 28 12.87 11.53 -3.20
N ILE A 29 12.93 12.40 -2.20
CA ILE A 29 13.16 13.84 -2.40
C ILE A 29 14.58 14.10 -2.91
N ALA A 30 15.60 13.47 -2.34
CA ALA A 30 16.99 13.66 -2.74
C ALA A 30 17.27 13.20 -4.18
N HIS A 31 16.56 12.17 -4.65
CA HIS A 31 16.69 11.63 -6.01
C HIS A 31 15.67 12.19 -7.00
N THR A 32 14.86 13.17 -6.57
CA THR A 32 13.87 13.85 -7.42
C THR A 32 12.98 12.87 -8.20
N VAL A 33 12.47 11.84 -7.52
CA VAL A 33 11.64 10.83 -8.17
C VAL A 33 10.30 11.43 -8.61
N ASP A 34 9.77 10.99 -9.76
CA ASP A 34 8.49 11.50 -10.27
C ASP A 34 7.28 10.95 -9.49
N TYR A 35 7.37 9.67 -9.08
CA TYR A 35 6.29 8.91 -8.46
C TYR A 35 6.78 8.12 -7.25
N VAL A 36 5.94 8.06 -6.21
CA VAL A 36 6.05 7.09 -5.10
C VAL A 36 4.76 6.29 -5.05
N LEU A 37 4.88 4.96 -5.08
CA LEU A 37 3.75 4.03 -5.09
C LEU A 37 3.66 3.28 -3.75
N PHE A 38 2.52 3.34 -3.08
CA PHE A 38 2.23 2.60 -1.85
C PHE A 38 1.21 1.49 -2.12
N ALA A 39 1.66 0.24 -2.02
CA ALA A 39 0.90 -0.98 -2.35
C ALA A 39 0.02 -1.47 -1.18
N GLY A 40 -0.53 -0.57 -0.36
CA GLY A 40 -1.32 -0.94 0.81
C GLY A 40 -0.52 -1.12 2.09
N ASP A 41 -1.24 -1.53 3.13
CA ASP A 41 -0.76 -1.77 4.50
C ASP A 41 0.10 -0.65 5.08
N MET A 42 -0.32 0.59 4.85
CA MET A 42 0.34 1.75 5.46
C MET A 42 0.30 1.68 6.99
N TYR A 43 -0.78 1.10 7.52
CA TYR A 43 -1.00 0.94 8.96
C TYR A 43 -1.12 -0.53 9.36
N TYR A 44 -0.76 -0.82 10.61
CA TYR A 44 -0.90 -2.16 11.19
C TYR A 44 -2.37 -2.61 11.32
N ASN A 45 -3.31 -1.66 11.42
CA ASN A 45 -4.74 -1.93 11.47
C ASN A 45 -5.53 -0.72 10.96
N SER A 46 -6.83 -0.92 10.73
CA SER A 46 -7.73 0.07 10.14
C SER A 46 -8.13 1.22 11.07
N LYS A 47 -7.64 1.23 12.31
CA LYS A 47 -7.88 2.28 13.31
C LYS A 47 -6.56 2.72 13.97
N PRO A 48 -5.60 3.24 13.18
CA PRO A 48 -4.32 3.69 13.72
C PRO A 48 -4.54 4.86 14.70
N PRO A 49 -3.73 4.96 15.77
CA PRO A 49 -3.81 6.10 16.69
C PRO A 49 -3.61 7.44 15.98
N ASN A 50 -4.33 8.49 16.39
CA ASN A 50 -4.27 9.81 15.77
C ASN A 50 -2.84 10.39 15.69
N ALA A 51 -2.00 10.12 16.69
CA ALA A 51 -0.60 10.54 16.67
C ALA A 51 0.16 9.92 15.49
N ILE A 52 -0.03 8.61 15.25
CA ILE A 52 0.61 7.90 14.13
C ILE A 52 0.06 8.40 12.80
N ARG A 53 -1.26 8.59 12.69
CA ARG A 53 -1.89 9.17 11.50
C ARG A 53 -1.29 10.51 11.11
N LYS A 54 -1.15 11.42 12.10
CA LYS A 54 -0.54 12.73 11.89
C LYS A 54 0.90 12.60 11.39
N MET A 55 1.70 11.73 12.00
CA MET A 55 3.11 11.50 11.62
C MET A 55 3.25 10.97 10.19
N VAL A 56 2.40 10.02 9.78
CA VAL A 56 2.38 9.49 8.40
C VAL A 56 1.89 10.56 7.42
N TYR A 57 0.83 11.29 7.78
CA TYR A 57 0.29 12.39 6.97
C TYR A 57 1.33 13.47 6.66
N GLU A 58 2.10 13.88 7.67
CA GLU A 58 3.16 14.87 7.49
C GLU A 58 4.24 14.40 6.50
N ARG A 59 4.58 13.11 6.52
CA ARG A 59 5.56 12.50 5.60
C ARG A 59 5.06 12.46 4.16
N ILE A 60 3.80 12.03 3.94
CA ILE A 60 3.18 12.07 2.61
C ILE A 60 3.09 13.51 2.11
N ASN A 61 2.73 14.46 2.98
CA ASN A 61 2.68 15.87 2.62
C ASN A 61 4.06 16.47 2.29
N ARG A 62 5.16 15.92 2.82
CA ARG A 62 6.53 16.32 2.44
C ARG A 62 6.86 15.89 1.01
N LEU A 63 6.46 14.68 0.61
CA LEU A 63 6.63 14.20 -0.76
C LEU A 63 5.90 15.11 -1.75
N THR A 64 4.62 15.36 -1.51
CA THR A 64 3.80 16.19 -2.42
C THR A 64 4.28 17.64 -2.51
N LYS A 65 4.72 18.23 -1.40
CA LYS A 65 5.33 19.56 -1.40
C LYS A 65 6.62 19.65 -2.22
N SER A 66 7.27 18.51 -2.47
CA SER A 66 8.46 18.42 -3.32
C SER A 66 8.12 18.15 -4.79
N GLY A 67 6.84 18.18 -5.16
CA GLY A 67 6.36 17.91 -6.52
C GLY A 67 6.20 16.42 -6.87
N ILE A 68 6.47 15.53 -5.91
CA ILE A 68 6.41 14.07 -6.11
C ILE A 68 4.95 13.62 -6.07
N LYS A 69 4.52 12.90 -7.11
CA LYS A 69 3.18 12.31 -7.15
C LYS A 69 3.15 11.04 -6.30
N VAL A 70 2.12 10.91 -5.45
CA VAL A 70 1.99 9.77 -4.56
C VAL A 70 0.76 8.97 -4.95
N VAL A 71 0.93 7.72 -5.33
CA VAL A 71 -0.18 6.80 -5.65
C VAL A 71 -0.31 5.79 -4.53
N MET A 72 -1.52 5.61 -4.02
CA MET A 72 -1.78 4.75 -2.87
C MET A 72 -2.99 3.87 -3.13
N ILE A 73 -2.88 2.58 -2.79
CA ILE A 73 -4.01 1.67 -2.69
C ILE A 73 -4.15 1.22 -1.23
N PRO A 74 -5.37 0.99 -0.69
CA PRO A 74 -5.54 0.36 0.61
C PRO A 74 -5.23 -1.14 0.58
N GLY A 75 -4.52 -1.61 1.61
CA GLY A 75 -4.29 -3.03 1.86
C GLY A 75 -5.29 -3.66 2.85
N ASN A 76 -5.11 -4.93 3.17
CA ASN A 76 -6.03 -5.67 4.03
C ASN A 76 -6.01 -5.18 5.49
N HIS A 77 -4.88 -4.65 5.95
CA HIS A 77 -4.74 -4.08 7.29
C HIS A 77 -5.32 -2.67 7.37
N ASP A 78 -5.37 -1.93 6.26
CA ASP A 78 -5.95 -0.59 6.22
C ASP A 78 -7.48 -0.62 6.28
N MET A 79 -8.11 -1.74 5.89
CA MET A 79 -9.57 -1.86 5.76
C MET A 79 -10.27 -2.38 7.03
N THR A 80 -11.50 -1.91 7.22
CA THR A 80 -12.44 -2.60 8.12
C THR A 80 -12.97 -3.84 7.42
N LYS A 81 -12.76 -5.04 8.00
CA LYS A 81 -13.08 -6.35 7.42
C LYS A 81 -14.59 -6.63 7.41
N ARG A 82 -15.35 -5.87 6.61
CA ARG A 82 -16.78 -6.03 6.35
C ARG A 82 -17.12 -5.48 4.97
N GLU A 83 -18.23 -5.92 4.40
CA GLU A 83 -18.79 -5.35 3.17
C GLU A 83 -19.05 -3.84 3.33
N GLY A 84 -18.62 -3.04 2.34
CA GLY A 84 -18.69 -1.57 2.42
C GLY A 84 -17.80 -0.94 3.51
N GLY A 85 -16.77 -1.66 3.95
CA GLY A 85 -15.82 -1.18 4.95
C GLY A 85 -15.10 0.10 4.52
N SER A 86 -14.87 1.01 5.48
CA SER A 86 -13.96 2.14 5.27
C SER A 86 -12.50 1.71 5.50
N HIS A 87 -11.56 2.50 4.98
CA HIS A 87 -10.13 2.30 5.15
C HIS A 87 -9.47 3.49 5.87
N ALA A 88 -8.34 3.25 6.54
CA ALA A 88 -7.61 4.29 7.27
C ALA A 88 -7.03 5.39 6.35
N LEU A 89 -6.83 5.09 5.06
CA LEU A 89 -6.23 6.01 4.10
C LEU A 89 -7.14 7.18 3.64
N VAL A 90 -8.43 7.22 4.04
CA VAL A 90 -9.39 8.24 3.55
C VAL A 90 -8.90 9.68 3.79
N GLU A 91 -8.13 9.91 4.85
CA GLU A 91 -7.58 11.24 5.16
C GLU A 91 -6.67 11.80 4.07
N PHE A 92 -6.00 10.94 3.30
CA PHE A 92 -5.10 11.34 2.23
C PHE A 92 -5.85 11.91 1.01
N LYS A 93 -7.17 11.72 0.90
CA LYS A 93 -7.99 12.41 -0.12
C LYS A 93 -7.88 13.93 -0.02
N SER A 94 -7.62 14.47 1.17
CA SER A 94 -7.39 15.91 1.37
C SER A 94 -6.10 16.44 0.71
N LEU A 95 -5.14 15.56 0.41
CA LEU A 95 -3.90 15.89 -0.30
C LEU A 95 -4.00 15.70 -1.82
N ALA A 96 -5.16 15.29 -2.34
CA ALA A 96 -5.35 15.09 -3.78
C ALA A 96 -4.99 16.32 -4.64
N PRO A 97 -5.34 17.57 -4.24
CA PRO A 97 -4.90 18.76 -4.97
C PRO A 97 -3.38 18.93 -5.05
N ASN A 98 -2.63 18.30 -4.16
CA ASN A 98 -1.17 18.37 -4.09
C ASN A 98 -0.50 17.16 -4.79
N GLY A 99 -1.25 16.29 -5.45
CA GLY A 99 -0.70 15.14 -6.18
C GLY A 99 -0.73 13.81 -5.43
N VAL A 100 -1.67 13.63 -4.50
CA VAL A 100 -2.00 12.29 -3.96
C VAL A 100 -3.14 11.66 -4.73
N TYR A 101 -2.93 10.43 -5.19
CA TYR A 101 -3.90 9.63 -5.91
C TYR A 101 -4.22 8.38 -5.09
N LEU A 102 -5.31 8.45 -4.33
CA LEU A 102 -5.81 7.32 -3.55
C LEU A 102 -6.83 6.54 -4.38
N VAL A 103 -6.49 5.31 -4.73
CA VAL A 103 -7.32 4.44 -5.56
C VAL A 103 -7.85 3.29 -4.70
N ASP A 104 -9.13 3.39 -4.32
CA ASP A 104 -9.83 2.45 -3.43
C ASP A 104 -10.79 1.50 -4.19
N THR A 105 -10.76 1.55 -5.53
CA THR A 105 -11.50 0.65 -6.43
C THR A 105 -10.61 0.26 -7.61
N PRO A 106 -10.63 -1.02 -8.09
CA PRO A 106 -9.84 -1.45 -9.23
C PRO A 106 -10.03 -0.56 -10.45
N SER A 107 -8.95 0.09 -10.90
CA SER A 107 -9.00 1.04 -12.02
C SER A 107 -7.61 1.34 -12.59
N ILE A 108 -7.56 1.95 -13.77
CA ILE A 108 -6.31 2.44 -14.36
C ILE A 108 -6.21 3.94 -14.07
N LEU A 109 -5.09 4.33 -13.46
CA LEU A 109 -4.69 5.71 -13.28
C LEU A 109 -3.74 6.12 -14.40
N GLY A 110 -4.14 7.10 -15.22
CA GLY A 110 -3.36 7.59 -16.34
C GLY A 110 -2.62 8.89 -16.02
N PHE A 111 -1.33 8.92 -16.34
CA PHE A 111 -0.48 10.09 -16.43
C PHE A 111 -0.02 10.28 -17.88
N PRO A 112 0.50 11.47 -18.27
CA PRO A 112 0.99 11.71 -19.63
C PRO A 112 2.09 10.75 -20.09
N ASP A 113 2.89 10.26 -19.15
CA ASP A 113 4.09 9.45 -19.34
C ASP A 113 3.97 8.01 -18.82
N LEU A 114 2.88 7.69 -18.10
CA LEU A 114 2.75 6.44 -17.35
C LEU A 114 1.28 6.06 -17.13
N SER A 115 0.93 4.79 -17.28
CA SER A 115 -0.34 4.23 -16.80
C SER A 115 -0.11 3.21 -15.69
N ILE A 116 -0.96 3.25 -14.66
CA ILE A 116 -0.87 2.36 -13.50
C ILE A 116 -2.20 1.64 -13.30
N ALA A 117 -2.19 0.32 -13.39
CA ALA A 117 -3.31 -0.51 -12.96
C ALA A 117 -3.26 -0.64 -11.43
N CYS A 118 -4.24 -0.08 -10.75
CA CYS A 118 -4.33 -0.07 -9.29
C CYS A 118 -5.37 -1.10 -8.83
N ILE A 119 -4.95 -2.07 -8.03
CA ILE A 119 -5.80 -3.14 -7.49
C ILE A 119 -5.68 -3.13 -5.96
N PRO A 120 -6.56 -2.40 -5.25
CA PRO A 120 -6.59 -2.44 -3.79
C PRO A 120 -6.98 -3.81 -3.28
N TRP A 121 -6.76 -4.06 -1.99
CA TRP A 121 -7.31 -5.27 -1.37
C TRP A 121 -8.84 -5.24 -1.42
N LEU A 122 -9.44 -6.33 -1.87
CA LEU A 122 -10.89 -6.49 -1.97
C LEU A 122 -11.37 -7.44 -0.88
N TYR A 123 -12.44 -7.05 -0.19
CA TYR A 123 -13.06 -7.93 0.80
C TYR A 123 -13.86 -9.03 0.08
N GLY A 124 -13.46 -10.29 0.28
CA GLY A 124 -14.13 -11.48 -0.25
C GLY A 124 -13.74 -11.80 -1.70
N ASN A 125 -14.38 -12.82 -2.29
CA ASN A 125 -14.18 -13.17 -3.70
C ASN A 125 -14.92 -12.18 -4.59
N GLN A 126 -14.20 -11.19 -5.10
CA GLN A 126 -14.71 -10.25 -6.09
C GLN A 126 -13.98 -10.44 -7.42
N ASP A 127 -14.74 -10.40 -8.51
CA ASP A 127 -14.17 -10.41 -9.85
C ASP A 127 -13.31 -9.14 -10.02
N THR A 128 -12.04 -9.33 -10.34
CA THR A 128 -11.16 -8.22 -10.69
C THR A 128 -11.20 -8.02 -12.20
N PRO A 129 -11.47 -6.80 -12.69
CA PRO A 129 -11.46 -6.54 -14.12
C PRO A 129 -10.06 -6.76 -14.70
N THR A 130 -9.98 -7.16 -15.97
CA THR A 130 -8.71 -7.17 -16.68
C THR A 130 -8.22 -5.73 -16.87
N LEU A 131 -7.13 -5.37 -16.20
CA LEU A 131 -6.51 -4.04 -16.28
C LEU A 131 -5.14 -4.14 -16.95
N LYS A 132 -4.96 -3.45 -18.08
CA LYS A 132 -3.69 -3.38 -18.82
C LYS A 132 -3.11 -1.98 -18.74
N ALA A 133 -1.91 -1.87 -18.19
CA ALA A 133 -1.19 -0.62 -17.96
C ALA A 133 0.33 -0.87 -18.05
N ASP A 134 1.14 0.17 -17.87
CA ASP A 134 2.60 0.05 -17.87
C ASP A 134 3.12 -0.52 -16.54
N ILE A 135 2.46 -0.17 -15.43
CA ILE A 135 2.76 -0.68 -14.08
C ILE A 135 1.50 -1.28 -13.47
N CYS A 136 1.64 -2.39 -12.75
CA CYS A 136 0.59 -2.90 -11.86
C CYS A 136 0.95 -2.67 -10.39
N LEU A 137 0.08 -1.98 -9.67
CA LEU A 137 0.14 -1.75 -8.23
C LEU A 137 -1.01 -2.53 -7.59
N ALA A 138 -0.72 -3.66 -6.97
CA ALA A 138 -1.73 -4.56 -6.42
C ALA A 138 -1.44 -4.94 -4.97
N HIS A 139 -2.49 -5.07 -4.17
CA HIS A 139 -2.45 -5.66 -2.83
C HIS A 139 -3.28 -6.96 -2.84
N CYS A 140 -2.64 -8.02 -3.31
CA CYS A 140 -3.25 -9.35 -3.43
C CYS A 140 -2.18 -10.42 -3.25
N SER A 141 -2.61 -11.62 -2.87
CA SER A 141 -1.80 -12.81 -3.03
C SER A 141 -1.81 -13.22 -4.51
N THR A 142 -0.73 -13.85 -4.98
CA THR A 142 -0.67 -14.37 -6.35
C THR A 142 -0.38 -15.85 -6.35
N THR A 143 -1.19 -16.60 -7.10
CA THR A 143 -1.02 -18.06 -7.25
C THR A 143 0.32 -18.34 -7.91
N GLY A 144 1.15 -19.21 -7.31
CA GLY A 144 2.48 -19.54 -7.81
C GLY A 144 3.60 -18.62 -7.33
N ALA A 145 3.30 -17.59 -6.52
CA ALA A 145 4.35 -16.88 -5.79
C ALA A 145 4.96 -17.78 -4.70
N LYS A 146 6.27 -17.62 -4.48
CA LYS A 146 6.98 -18.26 -3.38
C LYS A 146 7.22 -17.22 -2.30
N TYR A 147 6.64 -17.42 -1.13
CA TYR A 147 7.03 -16.64 0.04
C TYR A 147 8.42 -17.10 0.52
N GLU A 148 9.23 -16.19 1.08
CA GLU A 148 10.51 -16.54 1.69
C GLU A 148 10.36 -17.56 2.85
N SER A 149 9.16 -17.68 3.42
CA SER A 149 8.81 -18.73 4.38
C SER A 149 8.71 -20.15 3.79
N GLY A 150 8.88 -20.31 2.47
CA GLY A 150 8.86 -21.61 1.79
C GLY A 150 7.46 -22.19 1.56
N THR A 151 6.41 -21.43 1.83
CA THR A 151 5.02 -21.79 1.49
C THR A 151 4.71 -21.33 0.08
N ASP A 152 4.50 -22.28 -0.83
CA ASP A 152 3.96 -22.00 -2.16
C ASP A 152 2.50 -21.54 -2.03
N VAL A 153 2.12 -20.46 -2.72
CA VAL A 153 0.70 -20.13 -2.91
C VAL A 153 0.17 -21.12 -3.96
N GLY A 154 -0.35 -22.28 -3.51
CA GLY A 154 -0.91 -23.31 -4.38
C GLY A 154 -2.01 -22.78 -5.30
N GLU A 155 -2.34 -23.54 -6.35
CA GLU A 155 -3.28 -23.17 -7.45
C GLU A 155 -4.59 -22.54 -6.96
N GLN A 156 -5.02 -22.88 -5.76
CA GLN A 156 -6.07 -22.19 -5.03
C GLN A 156 -5.86 -22.44 -3.53
N LEU A 157 -5.00 -21.66 -2.88
CA LEU A 157 -4.93 -21.67 -1.42
C LEU A 157 -5.83 -20.57 -0.87
N ASP A 158 -7.04 -20.97 -0.46
CA ASP A 158 -7.78 -20.31 0.60
C ASP A 158 -6.94 -20.40 1.88
N LEU A 159 -6.04 -19.43 2.06
CA LEU A 159 -5.24 -19.27 3.27
C LEU A 159 -6.07 -18.60 4.35
N GLY A 160 -7.14 -19.28 4.81
CA GLY A 160 -7.77 -19.05 6.13
C GLY A 160 -7.71 -17.60 6.63
N GLY A 161 -8.23 -16.69 5.82
CA GLY A 161 -8.03 -15.25 5.91
C GLY A 161 -8.55 -14.68 4.61
N ASN A 162 -9.34 -13.61 4.68
CA ASN A 162 -10.10 -13.08 3.55
C ASN A 162 -9.24 -12.48 2.40
N ASP A 163 -8.03 -12.98 2.16
CA ASP A 163 -7.08 -12.43 1.21
C ASP A 163 -7.47 -12.78 -0.21
N PHE A 164 -7.50 -11.74 -1.04
CA PHE A 164 -7.81 -11.83 -2.45
C PHE A 164 -6.60 -12.41 -3.22
N VAL A 165 -6.83 -13.46 -4.02
CA VAL A 165 -5.79 -14.14 -4.81
C VAL A 165 -6.03 -13.93 -6.30
N ILE A 166 -5.00 -13.46 -7.03
CA ILE A 166 -5.04 -13.30 -8.49
C ILE A 166 -4.10 -14.32 -9.13
N PRO A 167 -4.55 -15.12 -10.12
CA PRO A 167 -3.66 -16.04 -10.83
C PRO A 167 -2.56 -15.30 -11.62
N LEU A 168 -1.34 -15.84 -11.65
CA LEU A 168 -0.19 -15.21 -12.34
C LEU A 168 -0.43 -14.95 -13.83
N GLU A 169 -1.25 -15.77 -14.49
CA GLU A 169 -1.64 -15.62 -15.89
C GLU A 169 -2.37 -14.29 -16.21
N TYR A 170 -2.87 -13.59 -15.19
CA TYR A 170 -3.47 -12.26 -15.35
C TYR A 170 -2.44 -11.13 -15.34
N PHE A 171 -1.17 -11.42 -15.03
CA PHE A 171 -0.09 -10.43 -15.00
C PHE A 171 0.92 -10.66 -16.13
N ASP A 172 0.86 -9.79 -17.14
CA ASP A 172 1.92 -9.63 -18.16
C ASP A 172 3.04 -8.68 -17.64
N TYR A 173 3.36 -8.74 -16.33
CA TYR A 173 4.29 -7.82 -15.65
C TYR A 173 5.48 -8.56 -15.03
N TYR A 174 6.67 -7.94 -15.08
CA TYR A 174 7.78 -8.32 -14.21
C TYR A 174 7.45 -7.89 -12.78
N TYR A 175 7.31 -8.83 -11.85
CA TYR A 175 6.96 -8.53 -10.46
C TYR A 175 8.17 -8.63 -9.52
N THR A 176 8.15 -7.81 -8.46
CA THR A 176 9.01 -7.96 -7.29
C THR A 176 8.09 -8.09 -6.08
N ALA A 177 8.08 -9.26 -5.45
CA ALA A 177 7.37 -9.45 -4.20
C ALA A 177 8.22 -8.85 -3.07
N LEU A 178 7.67 -7.87 -2.35
CA LEU A 178 8.26 -7.36 -1.11
C LEU A 178 7.49 -8.02 0.04
N GLY A 179 8.16 -8.89 0.80
CA GLY A 179 7.62 -9.59 1.97
C GLY A 179 7.79 -8.80 3.27
#